data_AF-A0A9W9JHI7-F1
#
_entry.id   AF-A0A9W9JHI7-F1
#
_cell.length_a   1.000
_cell.length_b   1.000
_cell.length_c   1.000
_cell.angle_alpha   90.00
_cell.angle_beta   90.00
_cell.angle_gamma   90.00
#
_symmetry.space_group_name_H-M   'P 1'
#
loop_
_entity.id
_entity.type
_entity.pdbx_description
1 polymer ?
#
loop_
_entity_poly.entity_id
_entity_poly.type
_entity_poly.pdbx_seq_one_letter_code
_entity_poly.pdbx_strand_id
1 'polypeptide(L)'
;MSTYEIEHNTTDPSTAPTARRRRPDLSTFFSTLSQITPAPDHRPHAVPVPGDVSAAFFSLAEALDMMRREADSAPRPDAQEGTDNADSDTGRDLLTTMIHSLLAQADTPPREVEGVDEEFCDMLERIPKASLKPDDTCPICNNPFVEDPYPLVVQLPCHPTHRFDMECVRPWLRLRGTCPLDRVDFAKQLRDKAEAKKKLVEEDEEEEWDGMYG
;
A
#
# COMPACT_ATOMS: atom_id res chain seq x y z
N MET A 1 1.01 -44.12 -32.19
CA MET A 1 0.04 -43.06 -31.87
C MET A 1 0.85 -41.91 -31.27
N SER A 2 1.25 -40.98 -32.11
CA SER A 2 2.03 -39.80 -31.73
C SER A 2 1.17 -38.92 -30.82
N THR A 3 1.73 -38.57 -29.68
CA THR A 3 1.08 -37.81 -28.62
C THR A 3 0.86 -36.37 -29.06
N TYR A 4 -0.41 -35.95 -29.07
CA TYR A 4 -0.90 -34.62 -29.42
C TYR A 4 -0.21 -33.47 -28.64
N GLU A 5 0.48 -33.79 -27.54
CA GLU A 5 1.24 -32.86 -26.70
C GLU A 5 2.57 -32.39 -27.32
N ILE A 6 3.12 -33.10 -28.31
CA ILE A 6 4.43 -32.76 -28.92
C ILE A 6 4.29 -31.74 -30.06
N GLU A 7 3.14 -31.69 -30.73
CA GLU A 7 2.89 -30.82 -31.89
C GLU A 7 2.34 -29.44 -31.49
N HIS A 8 1.87 -29.31 -30.25
CA HIS A 8 1.41 -28.06 -29.68
C HIS A 8 2.23 -27.79 -28.42
N ASN A 9 3.25 -26.93 -28.55
CA ASN A 9 4.08 -26.41 -27.46
C ASN A 9 3.23 -25.61 -26.45
N THR A 10 2.36 -26.30 -25.74
CA THR A 10 1.51 -25.79 -24.67
C THR A 10 2.08 -26.37 -23.40
N THR A 11 3.21 -25.79 -22.99
CA THR A 11 3.70 -25.99 -21.63
C THR A 11 2.61 -25.48 -20.69
N ASP A 12 1.99 -26.38 -19.92
CA ASP A 12 0.98 -26.03 -18.93
C ASP A 12 1.62 -25.09 -17.88
N PRO A 13 1.21 -23.80 -17.80
CA PRO A 13 1.79 -22.85 -16.85
C PRO A 13 1.56 -23.26 -15.39
N SER A 14 0.70 -24.26 -15.13
CA SER A 14 0.47 -24.81 -13.80
C SER A 14 1.57 -25.73 -13.28
N THR A 15 2.55 -26.14 -14.11
CA THR A 15 3.66 -27.05 -13.71
C THR A 15 4.97 -26.33 -13.40
N ALA A 16 5.07 -25.02 -13.61
CA ALA A 16 6.16 -24.25 -13.03
C ALA A 16 5.96 -24.23 -11.50
N PRO A 17 6.96 -24.60 -10.68
CA PRO A 17 6.90 -24.30 -9.26
C PRO A 17 6.88 -22.78 -9.17
N THR A 18 5.69 -22.21 -9.01
CA THR A 18 5.57 -20.81 -8.64
C THR A 18 6.31 -20.72 -7.30
N ALA A 19 7.43 -20.00 -7.30
CA ALA A 19 8.08 -19.63 -6.05
C ALA A 19 6.95 -19.07 -5.19
N ARG A 20 6.62 -19.78 -4.09
CA ARG A 20 5.44 -19.47 -3.27
C ARG A 20 5.48 -17.98 -3.01
N ARG A 21 4.59 -17.22 -3.64
CA ARG A 21 4.54 -15.78 -3.45
C ARG A 21 4.18 -15.60 -1.99
N ARG A 22 5.11 -15.11 -1.17
CA ARG A 22 4.92 -14.80 0.26
C ARG A 22 4.02 -13.57 0.47
N ARG A 23 3.18 -13.26 -0.52
CA ARG A 23 2.36 -12.06 -0.59
C ARG A 23 0.96 -12.46 -1.03
N PRO A 24 -0.08 -12.10 -0.25
CA PRO A 24 -1.46 -12.34 -0.62
C PRO A 24 -1.84 -11.52 -1.85
N ASP A 25 -2.77 -12.03 -2.65
CA ASP A 25 -3.35 -11.27 -3.76
C ASP A 25 -4.33 -10.22 -3.21
N LEU A 26 -4.06 -8.96 -3.50
CA LEU A 26 -4.83 -7.81 -3.05
C LEU A 26 -5.88 -7.36 -4.07
N SER A 27 -6.11 -8.15 -5.14
CA SER A 27 -7.10 -7.89 -6.19
C SER A 27 -8.52 -7.66 -5.64
N THR A 28 -8.94 -8.47 -4.66
CA THR A 28 -10.25 -8.34 -4.02
C THR A 28 -10.35 -7.01 -3.27
N PHE A 29 -9.32 -6.65 -2.51
CA PHE A 29 -9.24 -5.36 -1.81
C PHE A 29 -9.36 -4.19 -2.80
N PHE A 30 -8.55 -4.16 -3.87
CA PHE A 30 -8.59 -3.08 -4.85
C PHE A 30 -9.94 -3.01 -5.60
N SER A 31 -10.59 -4.14 -5.81
CA SER A 31 -11.94 -4.21 -6.42
C SER A 31 -13.02 -3.64 -5.50
N THR A 32 -12.89 -3.83 -4.17
CA THR A 32 -13.79 -3.18 -3.21
C THR A 32 -13.51 -1.69 -3.10
N LEU A 33 -12.22 -1.30 -3.09
CA LEU A 33 -11.81 0.09 -2.98
C LEU A 33 -12.30 0.93 -4.16
N SER A 34 -12.23 0.41 -5.38
CA SER A 34 -12.70 1.11 -6.58
C SER A 34 -14.21 1.34 -6.63
N GLN A 35 -14.99 0.54 -5.89
CA GLN A 35 -16.43 0.74 -5.75
C GLN A 35 -16.75 1.84 -4.72
N ILE A 36 -15.87 2.02 -3.73
CA ILE A 36 -16.02 2.98 -2.64
C ILE A 36 -15.53 4.37 -3.07
N THR A 37 -14.39 4.45 -3.77
CA THR A 37 -13.85 5.72 -4.27
C THR A 37 -14.64 6.16 -5.50
N PRO A 38 -15.42 7.24 -5.43
CA PRO A 38 -16.26 7.66 -6.55
C PRO A 38 -15.38 8.10 -7.74
N ALA A 39 -15.60 7.50 -8.90
CA ALA A 39 -15.05 8.01 -10.16
C ALA A 39 -15.59 9.42 -10.46
N PRO A 40 -14.84 10.28 -11.18
CA PRO A 40 -15.23 11.68 -11.45
C PRO A 40 -16.58 11.85 -12.18
N ASP A 41 -17.08 10.79 -12.83
CA ASP A 41 -18.39 10.77 -13.52
C ASP A 41 -19.58 10.42 -12.61
N HIS A 42 -19.37 10.21 -11.31
CA HIS A 42 -20.45 9.84 -10.39
C HIS A 42 -20.99 10.99 -9.55
N ARG A 43 -22.19 10.80 -9.00
CA ARG A 43 -22.98 11.83 -8.29
C ARG A 43 -22.11 12.53 -7.22
N PRO A 44 -21.93 13.87 -7.28
CA PRO A 44 -20.95 14.61 -6.46
C PRO A 44 -21.22 14.62 -4.95
N HIS A 45 -22.32 14.02 -4.48
CA HIS A 45 -22.70 13.92 -3.07
C HIS A 45 -23.03 12.49 -2.64
N ALA A 46 -22.69 11.49 -3.45
CA ALA A 46 -22.88 10.09 -3.05
C ALA A 46 -21.83 9.70 -2.01
N VAL A 47 -22.29 9.48 -0.77
CA VAL A 47 -21.46 8.93 0.31
C VAL A 47 -21.42 7.40 0.14
N PRO A 48 -20.26 6.75 0.27
CA PRO A 48 -20.17 5.31 0.17
C PRO A 48 -20.98 4.62 1.29
N VAL A 49 -21.47 3.42 1.01
CA VAL A 49 -22.20 2.64 2.01
C VAL A 49 -21.22 2.24 3.12
N PRO A 50 -21.54 2.46 4.40
CA PRO A 50 -20.64 2.13 5.50
C PRO A 50 -20.19 0.66 5.53
N GLY A 51 -21.05 -0.25 5.06
CA GLY A 51 -20.73 -1.67 4.91
C GLY A 51 -19.59 -1.94 3.93
N ASP A 52 -19.59 -1.26 2.78
CA ASP A 52 -18.53 -1.42 1.76
C ASP A 52 -17.21 -0.88 2.29
N VAL A 53 -17.24 0.27 2.98
CA VAL A 53 -16.07 0.84 3.67
C VAL A 53 -15.51 -0.16 4.68
N SER A 54 -16.36 -0.72 5.56
CA SER A 54 -15.91 -1.73 6.53
C SER A 54 -15.32 -2.98 5.87
N ALA A 55 -15.86 -3.42 4.72
CA ALA A 55 -15.34 -4.56 3.97
C ALA A 55 -13.93 -4.29 3.40
N ALA A 56 -13.65 -3.06 2.96
CA ALA A 56 -12.29 -2.69 2.55
C ALA A 56 -11.28 -2.74 3.72
N PHE A 57 -11.68 -2.31 4.91
CA PHE A 57 -10.84 -2.43 6.12
C PHE A 57 -10.60 -3.88 6.53
N PHE A 58 -11.65 -4.71 6.55
CA PHE A 58 -11.53 -6.13 6.89
C PHE A 58 -10.68 -6.90 5.87
N SER A 59 -10.87 -6.68 4.57
CA SER A 59 -10.09 -7.37 3.53
C SER A 59 -8.60 -7.03 3.59
N LEU A 60 -8.25 -5.77 3.88
CA LEU A 60 -6.85 -5.40 4.11
C LEU A 60 -6.30 -6.01 5.41
N ALA A 61 -7.08 -6.01 6.49
CA ALA A 61 -6.67 -6.61 7.76
C ALA A 61 -6.40 -8.12 7.62
N GLU A 62 -7.24 -8.83 6.87
CA GLU A 62 -7.06 -10.25 6.57
C GLU A 62 -5.77 -10.50 5.76
N ALA A 63 -5.49 -9.68 4.74
CA ALA A 63 -4.26 -9.78 3.97
C ALA A 63 -3.01 -9.55 4.84
N LEU A 64 -3.03 -8.56 5.72
CA LEU A 64 -1.93 -8.33 6.66
C LEU A 64 -1.76 -9.49 7.66
N ASP A 65 -2.85 -10.11 8.11
CA ASP A 65 -2.79 -11.28 9.01
C ASP A 65 -2.21 -12.51 8.29
N MET A 66 -2.52 -12.72 7.02
CA MET A 66 -1.89 -13.77 6.21
C MET A 66 -0.38 -13.57 6.11
N MET A 67 0.08 -12.34 5.81
CA MET A 67 1.52 -12.02 5.78
C MET A 67 2.19 -12.26 7.14
N ARG A 68 1.54 -11.89 8.24
CA ARG A 68 2.04 -12.14 9.59
C ARG A 68 2.23 -13.64 9.87
N ARG A 69 1.24 -14.47 9.54
CA ARG A 69 1.31 -15.93 9.72
C ARG A 69 2.38 -16.58 8.84
N GLU A 70 2.55 -16.10 7.61
CA GLU A 70 3.58 -16.59 6.71
C GLU A 70 4.99 -16.30 7.24
N ALA A 71 5.20 -15.12 7.83
CA ALA A 71 6.44 -14.76 8.50
C ALA A 71 6.77 -15.67 9.70
N ASP A 72 5.75 -16.23 10.37
CA ASP A 72 5.92 -17.21 11.46
C ASP A 72 6.20 -18.63 10.97
N SER A 73 5.65 -19.00 9.81
CA SER A 73 5.74 -20.36 9.26
C SER A 73 7.01 -20.66 8.46
N ALA A 74 7.76 -19.62 8.08
CA ALA A 74 8.97 -19.77 7.28
C ALA A 74 10.06 -20.55 8.05
N PRO A 75 10.57 -21.68 7.54
CA PRO A 75 11.66 -22.40 8.17
C PRO A 75 12.90 -21.49 8.21
N ARG A 76 13.38 -21.16 9.41
CA ARG A 76 14.65 -20.45 9.62
C ARG A 76 15.79 -21.42 9.28
N PRO A 77 16.58 -21.20 8.21
CA PRO A 77 17.70 -22.07 7.90
C PRO A 77 18.81 -21.99 8.96
N ASP A 78 18.86 -20.90 9.74
CA ASP A 78 19.90 -20.62 10.72
C ASP A 78 19.33 -20.45 12.13
N ALA A 79 18.69 -21.48 12.67
CA ALA A 79 18.38 -21.57 14.10
C ALA A 79 19.68 -21.79 14.92
N GLN A 80 20.60 -20.83 14.86
CA GLN A 80 21.61 -20.63 15.89
C GLN A 80 20.97 -19.77 16.98
N GLU A 81 20.82 -20.35 18.17
CA GLU A 81 20.25 -19.68 19.35
C GLU A 81 21.04 -18.41 19.70
N GLY A 82 20.38 -17.26 19.61
CA GLY A 82 20.90 -15.93 19.96
C GLY A 82 21.83 -15.37 18.87
N THR A 83 21.46 -14.36 18.08
CA THR A 83 21.38 -12.97 18.57
C THR A 83 20.52 -12.01 17.72
N ASP A 84 19.86 -12.42 16.64
CA ASP A 84 19.33 -11.44 15.65
C ASP A 84 17.78 -11.38 15.59
N ASN A 85 17.10 -11.53 16.73
CA ASN A 85 15.62 -11.61 16.77
C ASN A 85 14.89 -10.26 16.77
N ALA A 86 15.56 -9.14 17.08
CA ALA A 86 14.89 -7.86 17.36
C ALA A 86 14.20 -7.23 16.14
N ASP A 87 14.77 -7.35 14.94
CA ASP A 87 14.24 -6.71 13.73
C ASP A 87 12.98 -7.43 13.20
N SER A 88 12.97 -8.77 13.27
CA SER A 88 11.79 -9.57 12.92
C SER A 88 10.64 -9.46 13.94
N ASP A 89 10.97 -9.13 15.19
CA ASP A 89 10.00 -8.88 16.26
C ASP A 89 9.33 -7.52 16.04
N THR A 90 10.13 -6.50 15.69
CA THR A 90 9.65 -5.15 15.39
C THR A 90 8.68 -5.12 14.20
N GLY A 91 8.96 -5.88 13.13
CA GLY A 91 8.03 -5.99 11.99
C GLY A 91 6.72 -6.72 12.31
N ARG A 92 6.76 -7.74 13.18
CA ARG A 92 5.55 -8.41 13.69
C ARG A 92 4.69 -7.49 14.55
N ASP A 93 5.32 -6.71 15.41
CA ASP A 93 4.66 -5.71 16.23
C ASP A 93 4.00 -4.62 15.36
N LEU A 94 4.67 -4.22 14.28
CA LEU A 94 4.11 -3.27 13.31
C LEU A 94 2.86 -3.85 12.64
N LEU A 95 2.93 -5.05 12.06
CA LEU A 95 1.78 -5.70 11.42
C LEU A 95 0.61 -5.87 12.40
N THR A 96 0.89 -6.29 13.63
CA THR A 96 -0.14 -6.44 14.67
C THR A 96 -0.81 -5.11 14.99
N THR A 97 -0.02 -4.04 15.12
CA THR A 97 -0.53 -2.68 15.33
C THR A 97 -1.36 -2.20 14.14
N MET A 98 -0.94 -2.50 12.91
CA MET A 98 -1.67 -2.16 11.69
C MET A 98 -3.02 -2.89 11.64
N ILE A 99 -3.04 -4.19 11.89
CA ILE A 99 -4.25 -5.02 11.92
C ILE A 99 -5.24 -4.50 12.95
N HIS A 100 -4.79 -4.25 14.20
CA HIS A 100 -5.67 -3.71 15.24
C HIS A 100 -6.26 -2.35 14.85
N SER A 101 -5.48 -1.50 14.19
CA SER A 101 -5.97 -0.21 13.73
C SER A 101 -7.01 -0.35 12.61
N LEU A 102 -6.86 -1.32 11.70
CA LEU A 102 -7.84 -1.57 10.64
C LEU A 102 -9.14 -2.14 11.20
N LEU A 103 -9.05 -3.10 12.14
CA LEU A 103 -10.22 -3.69 12.78
C LEU A 103 -11.02 -2.65 13.58
N ALA A 104 -10.33 -1.79 14.34
CA ALA A 104 -10.99 -0.70 15.06
C ALA A 104 -11.72 0.28 14.12
N GLN A 105 -11.15 0.57 12.96
CA GLN A 105 -11.79 1.43 11.95
C GLN A 105 -12.91 0.70 11.20
N ALA A 106 -12.84 -0.62 11.07
CA ALA A 106 -13.92 -1.40 10.47
C ALA A 106 -15.18 -1.42 11.35
N ASP A 107 -15.02 -1.45 12.68
CA ASP A 107 -16.14 -1.38 13.64
C ASP A 107 -16.82 0.00 13.68
N THR A 108 -16.04 1.06 13.43
CA THR A 108 -16.54 2.44 13.30
C THR A 108 -16.08 3.04 11.97
N PRO A 109 -16.72 2.66 10.84
CA PRO A 109 -16.25 3.04 9.51
C PRO A 109 -16.29 4.57 9.34
N PRO A 110 -15.20 5.17 8.84
CA PRO A 110 -15.20 6.59 8.50
C PRO A 110 -16.21 6.86 7.37
N ARG A 111 -16.70 8.10 7.30
CA ARG A 111 -17.68 8.50 6.28
C ARG A 111 -17.10 8.47 4.86
N GLU A 112 -15.80 8.72 4.74
CA GLU A 112 -15.07 8.78 3.48
C GLU A 112 -13.71 8.10 3.66
N VAL A 113 -13.16 7.57 2.57
CA VAL A 113 -11.83 6.98 2.57
C VAL A 113 -10.81 8.10 2.55
N GLU A 114 -10.09 8.28 3.66
CA GLU A 114 -9.07 9.32 3.82
C GLU A 114 -7.76 8.99 3.09
N GLY A 115 -7.74 7.96 2.25
CA GLY A 115 -6.56 7.51 1.50
C GLY A 115 -6.05 8.52 0.47
N VAL A 116 -4.83 8.27 -0.01
CA VAL A 116 -4.25 9.00 -1.15
C VAL A 116 -4.66 8.38 -2.49
N ASP A 117 -4.67 9.20 -3.53
CA ASP A 117 -4.93 8.76 -4.90
C ASP A 117 -3.83 7.84 -5.44
N GLU A 118 -4.17 7.07 -6.47
CA GLU A 118 -3.21 6.17 -7.14
C GLU A 118 -2.04 6.94 -7.75
N GLU A 119 -2.32 8.12 -8.29
CA GLU A 119 -1.34 9.04 -8.87
C GLU A 119 -0.28 9.47 -7.86
N PHE A 120 -0.68 9.67 -6.59
CA PHE A 120 0.29 9.99 -5.54
C PHE A 120 1.25 8.83 -5.29
N CYS A 121 0.73 7.60 -5.27
CA CYS A 121 1.57 6.41 -5.10
C CYS A 121 2.54 6.23 -6.28
N ASP A 122 2.13 6.57 -7.50
CA ASP A 122 2.99 6.47 -8.69
C ASP A 122 4.09 7.53 -8.74
N MET A 123 3.85 8.69 -8.12
CA MET A 123 4.80 9.81 -8.01
C MET A 123 5.82 9.64 -6.87
N LEU A 124 5.72 8.59 -6.05
CA LEU A 124 6.70 8.31 -5.00
C LEU A 124 8.10 8.06 -5.58
N GLU A 125 9.12 8.46 -4.82
CA GLU A 125 10.51 8.28 -5.21
C GLU A 125 10.87 6.79 -5.29
N ARG A 126 11.30 6.33 -6.48
CA ARG A 126 11.70 4.94 -6.71
C ARG A 126 13.17 4.77 -6.43
N ILE A 127 13.51 3.80 -5.58
CA ILE A 127 14.89 3.49 -5.23
C ILE A 127 15.41 2.40 -6.18
N PRO A 128 16.52 2.62 -6.91
CA PRO A 128 17.08 1.60 -7.77
C PRO A 128 17.71 0.47 -6.95
N LYS A 129 17.63 -0.77 -7.46
CA LYS A 129 18.23 -1.95 -6.82
C LYS A 129 19.72 -1.78 -6.50
N ALA A 130 20.44 -1.00 -7.30
CA ALA A 130 21.87 -0.72 -7.10
C ALA A 130 22.19 0.08 -5.82
N SER A 131 21.23 0.85 -5.29
CA SER A 131 21.41 1.61 -4.03
C SER A 131 20.89 0.89 -2.80
N LEU A 132 20.24 -0.28 -2.97
CA LEU A 132 19.73 -1.10 -1.89
C LEU A 132 20.85 -1.94 -1.30
N LYS A 133 20.89 -2.03 0.02
CA LYS A 133 21.80 -2.94 0.73
C LYS A 133 21.18 -4.33 0.81
N PRO A 134 22.00 -5.40 0.93
CA PRO A 134 21.48 -6.76 1.13
C PRO A 134 20.68 -6.90 2.42
N ASP A 135 20.98 -6.07 3.43
CA ASP A 135 20.30 -6.08 4.73
C ASP A 135 19.01 -5.23 4.73
N ASP A 136 18.73 -4.48 3.65
CA ASP A 136 17.51 -3.67 3.60
C ASP A 136 16.29 -4.60 3.37
N THR A 137 15.39 -4.61 4.35
CA THR A 137 14.15 -5.39 4.34
C THR A 137 12.93 -4.49 4.32
N CYS A 138 11.82 -4.99 3.79
CA CYS A 138 10.53 -4.30 3.83
C CYS A 138 9.94 -4.38 5.25
N PRO A 139 9.65 -3.25 5.93
CA PRO A 139 9.12 -3.30 7.30
C PRO A 139 7.73 -3.93 7.44
N ILE A 140 6.98 -4.06 6.34
CA ILE A 140 5.62 -4.63 6.33
C ILE A 140 5.66 -6.14 6.12
N CYS A 141 6.40 -6.63 5.13
CA CYS A 141 6.43 -8.06 4.81
C CYS A 141 7.69 -8.79 5.32
N ASN A 142 8.64 -8.05 5.90
CA ASN A 142 9.93 -8.52 6.41
C ASN A 142 10.79 -9.28 5.38
N ASN A 143 10.48 -9.16 4.08
CA ASN A 143 11.28 -9.77 3.03
C ASN A 143 12.43 -8.82 2.63
N PRO A 144 13.65 -9.35 2.38
CA PRO A 144 14.75 -8.56 1.83
C PRO A 144 14.44 -8.09 0.41
N PHE A 145 14.73 -6.82 0.11
CA PHE A 145 14.46 -6.29 -1.23
C PHE A 145 15.32 -6.94 -2.32
N VAL A 146 16.50 -7.44 -1.97
CA VAL A 146 17.45 -8.00 -2.94
C VAL A 146 17.03 -9.39 -3.43
N GLU A 147 16.26 -10.13 -2.64
CA GLU A 147 15.74 -11.47 -2.97
C GLU A 147 14.75 -11.43 -4.14
N ASP A 148 14.04 -10.31 -4.32
CA ASP A 148 13.14 -10.13 -5.46
C ASP A 148 13.96 -9.89 -6.76
N PRO A 149 13.69 -10.62 -7.85
CA PRO A 149 14.25 -10.32 -9.17
C PRO A 149 13.95 -8.89 -9.65
N TYR A 150 12.78 -8.35 -9.32
CA TYR A 150 12.29 -7.04 -9.77
C TYR A 150 11.75 -6.21 -8.59
N PRO A 151 12.62 -5.78 -7.65
CA PRO A 151 12.17 -5.07 -6.46
C PRO A 151 11.63 -3.69 -6.84
N LEU A 152 10.38 -3.44 -6.48
CA LEU A 152 9.72 -2.14 -6.63
C LEU A 152 9.72 -1.42 -5.29
N VAL A 153 10.87 -0.85 -4.92
CA VAL A 153 11.02 -0.13 -3.65
C VAL A 153 10.73 1.35 -3.84
N VAL A 154 9.89 1.88 -2.96
CA VAL A 154 9.54 3.29 -2.90
C VAL A 154 9.96 3.90 -1.57
N GLN A 155 10.36 5.17 -1.61
CA GLN A 155 10.64 5.98 -0.43
C GLN A 155 9.46 6.91 -0.15
N LEU A 156 8.97 6.90 1.08
CA LEU A 156 7.95 7.87 1.50
C LEU A 156 8.59 9.24 1.79
N PRO A 157 7.88 10.36 1.50
CA PRO A 157 8.43 11.70 1.67
C PRO A 157 8.57 12.14 3.14
N CYS A 158 8.09 11.34 4.09
CA CYS A 158 8.17 11.63 5.52
C CYS A 158 9.59 11.49 6.10
N HIS A 159 10.34 10.45 5.70
CA HIS A 159 11.69 10.21 6.20
C HIS A 159 12.50 9.33 5.22
N PRO A 160 13.81 9.59 5.01
CA PRO A 160 14.65 8.84 4.05
C PRO A 160 14.82 7.34 4.37
N THR A 161 14.56 6.93 5.62
CA THR A 161 14.60 5.51 6.02
C THR A 161 13.27 4.78 5.82
N HIS A 162 12.19 5.49 5.48
CA HIS A 162 10.86 4.90 5.29
C HIS A 162 10.75 4.36 3.86
N ARG A 163 11.31 3.17 3.69
CA ARG A 163 11.39 2.44 2.43
C ARG A 163 10.52 1.21 2.50
N PHE A 164 9.73 0.99 1.46
CA PHE A 164 8.81 -0.14 1.41
C PHE A 164 8.72 -0.68 0.00
N ASP A 165 8.30 -1.93 -0.12
CA ASP A 165 7.81 -2.43 -1.39
C ASP A 165 6.50 -1.74 -1.74
N MET A 166 6.41 -1.30 -2.99
CA MET A 166 5.24 -0.63 -3.53
C MET A 166 3.97 -1.46 -3.34
N GLU A 167 4.04 -2.77 -3.54
CA GLU A 167 2.90 -3.67 -3.34
C GLU A 167 2.42 -3.76 -1.89
N CYS A 168 3.33 -3.58 -0.92
CA CYS A 168 3.01 -3.66 0.51
C CYS A 168 2.45 -2.34 1.04
N VAL A 169 3.02 -1.21 0.61
CA VAL A 169 2.64 0.11 1.12
C VAL A 169 1.44 0.72 0.39
N ARG A 170 1.25 0.40 -0.90
CA ARG A 170 0.16 0.94 -1.72
C ARG A 170 -1.23 0.70 -1.14
N PRO A 171 -1.62 -0.52 -0.71
CA PRO A 171 -2.96 -0.77 -0.15
C PRO A 171 -3.21 0.06 1.10
N TRP A 172 -2.19 0.21 1.94
CA TRP A 172 -2.27 0.98 3.18
C TRP A 172 -2.44 2.48 2.92
N LEU A 173 -1.63 3.04 2.01
CA LEU A 173 -1.74 4.44 1.61
C LEU A 173 -3.08 4.74 0.95
N ARG A 174 -3.54 3.85 0.07
CA ARG A 174 -4.83 3.99 -0.63
C ARG A 174 -6.04 3.93 0.30
N LEU A 175 -5.92 3.28 1.47
CA LEU A 175 -7.02 3.20 2.44
C LEU A 175 -6.94 4.28 3.53
N ARG A 176 -5.75 4.53 4.10
CA ARG A 176 -5.59 5.47 5.23
C ARG A 176 -4.79 6.73 4.93
N GLY A 177 -3.98 6.74 3.87
CA GLY A 177 -3.15 7.89 3.51
C GLY A 177 -2.01 8.21 4.47
N THR A 178 -1.74 7.33 5.44
CA THR A 178 -0.73 7.55 6.49
C THR A 178 0.47 6.63 6.33
N CYS A 179 1.65 7.08 6.73
CA CYS A 179 2.83 6.23 6.82
C CYS A 179 2.67 5.16 7.93
N PRO A 180 3.03 3.88 7.67
CA PRO A 180 2.96 2.83 8.68
C PRO A 180 3.84 3.06 9.92
N LEU A 181 4.99 3.73 9.75
CA LEU A 181 6.01 3.86 10.80
C LEU A 181 5.82 5.11 11.67
N ASP A 182 5.72 6.30 11.07
CA ASP A 182 5.62 7.58 11.79
C ASP A 182 4.20 8.17 11.82
N ARG A 183 3.24 7.54 11.14
CA ARG A 183 1.83 7.97 11.05
C ARG A 183 1.63 9.36 10.44
N VAL A 184 2.61 9.87 9.69
CA VAL A 184 2.44 11.11 8.93
C VAL A 184 1.33 10.91 7.89
N ASP A 185 0.36 11.83 7.89
CA ASP A 185 -0.81 11.79 7.01
C ASP A 185 -0.54 12.59 5.72
N PHE A 186 -0.32 11.87 4.64
CA PHE A 186 -0.08 12.45 3.31
C PHE A 186 -1.38 12.92 2.66
N ALA A 187 -2.50 12.25 2.93
CA ALA A 187 -3.77 12.64 2.34
C ALA A 187 -4.24 13.99 2.87
N LYS A 188 -4.05 14.24 4.17
CA LYS A 188 -4.26 15.57 4.75
C LYS A 188 -3.36 16.61 4.11
N GLN A 189 -2.06 16.33 3.94
CA GLN A 189 -1.14 17.26 3.28
C GLN A 189 -1.55 17.60 1.84
N LEU A 190 -2.07 16.63 1.09
CA LEU A 190 -2.57 16.85 -0.27
C LEU A 190 -3.83 17.73 -0.27
N ARG A 191 -4.78 17.49 0.65
CA ARG A 191 -5.98 18.32 0.82
C ARG A 191 -5.63 19.75 1.21
N ASP A 192 -4.79 19.92 2.23
CA ASP A 192 -4.33 21.23 2.69
C ASP A 192 -3.61 22.00 1.57
N LYS A 193 -2.80 21.31 0.75
CA LYS A 193 -2.12 21.89 -0.40
C LYS A 193 -3.09 22.26 -1.53
N ALA A 194 -4.12 21.46 -1.78
CA ALA A 194 -5.15 21.75 -2.77
C ALA A 194 -6.00 22.96 -2.36
N GLU A 195 -6.38 23.04 -1.08
CA GLU A 195 -7.10 24.19 -0.51
C GLU A 195 -6.26 25.47 -0.55
N ALA A 196 -4.98 25.40 -0.17
CA ALA A 196 -4.07 26.54 -0.27
C ALA A 196 -3.91 27.03 -1.72
N LYS A 197 -3.79 26.10 -2.68
CA LYS A 197 -3.72 26.46 -4.10
C LYS A 197 -5.03 27.12 -4.58
N LYS A 198 -6.18 26.62 -4.13
CA LYS A 198 -7.49 27.22 -4.48
C LYS A 198 -7.62 28.65 -3.92
N LYS A 199 -7.22 28.86 -2.67
CA LYS A 199 -7.25 30.18 -2.02
C LYS A 199 -6.38 31.20 -2.75
N LEU A 200 -5.19 30.79 -3.20
CA LEU A 200 -4.31 31.67 -3.99
C LEU A 200 -4.94 32.07 -5.33
N VAL A 201 -5.64 31.14 -6.01
CA VAL A 201 -6.32 31.45 -7.28
C VAL A 201 -7.51 32.40 -7.05
N GLU A 202 -8.28 32.20 -5.98
CA GLU A 202 -9.38 33.11 -5.61
C GLU A 202 -8.86 34.51 -5.25
N GLU A 203 -7.74 34.61 -4.52
CA GLU A 203 -7.08 35.89 -4.19
C GLU A 203 -6.54 36.59 -5.45
N ASP A 204 -5.87 35.87 -6.36
CA ASP A 204 -5.38 36.43 -7.64
C ASP A 204 -6.55 36.92 -8.53
N GLU A 205 -7.67 36.18 -8.59
CA GLU A 205 -8.87 36.58 -9.34
C GLU A 205 -9.57 37.81 -8.73
N GLU A 206 -9.63 37.93 -7.40
CA GLU A 206 -10.19 39.11 -6.71
C GLU A 206 -9.32 40.36 -6.93
N GLU A 207 -7.99 40.24 -6.85
CA GLU A 207 -7.07 41.35 -7.09
C GLU A 207 -7.09 41.84 -8.56
N GLU A 208 -7.24 40.94 -9.53
CA GLU A 208 -7.37 41.30 -10.95
C GLU A 208 -8.68 42.07 -11.23
N TRP A 209 -9.77 41.72 -10.56
CA TRP A 209 -11.05 42.43 -10.69
C TRP A 209 -11.06 43.81 -10.04
N ASP A 210 -10.35 44.02 -8.92
CA ASP A 210 -10.26 45.32 -8.23
C ASP A 210 -9.35 46.31 -8.99
N GLY A 211 -8.35 45.81 -9.73
CA GLY A 211 -7.45 46.64 -10.55
C GLY A 211 -8.06 47.20 -11.85
N MET A 212 -9.21 46.68 -12.30
CA MET A 212 -9.83 47.06 -13.59
C MET A 212 -10.87 48.20 -13.47
N TYR A 213 -11.22 48.65 -12.25
CA TYR A 213 -12.19 49.72 -11.99
C TYR A 213 -11.61 50.93 -11.22
N GLY A 214 -10.32 51.26 -11.46
CA GLY A 214 -9.61 52.42 -10.90
C GLY A 214 -9.29 53.49 -11.94
#